data_AF-A0A2W6TPS2-F1
#
_entry.id   AF-A0A2W6TPS2-F1
#
_cell.length_a   1.000
_cell.length_b   1.000
_cell.length_c   1.000
_cell.angle_alpha   90.00
_cell.angle_beta   90.00
_cell.angle_gamma   90.00
#
_symmetry.space_group_name_H-M   'P 1'
#
loop_
_entity.id
_entity.type
_entity.pdbx_description
1 polymer ?
#
loop_
_entity_poly.entity_id
_entity_poly.type
_entity_poly.pdbx_seq_one_letter_code
_entity_poly.pdbx_strand_id
1 'polypeptide(L)'
;MHTILIEPTENPKVMKFVADYNLIPGSLELDRDSDISEIPLAQELFNYPFVERIFITANFVAVAKQDTVEWEHVAESLKNVVEDELLANPRIYLQKKKEMYQIYAEMTPNPNVMKFVSSKLLLDGFVEVKSRDEAEGVPLAQGIFREFDFATEVFISDNFVAVTRDNSVEWHQVMMAVRGFIAEYLQNGGEISSIEAQKHENPVEKIINREYTDDEQKISDI
;
A
#
# COMPACT_ATOMS: atom_id res chain seq x y z
N MET A 1 18.33 1.13 -27.15
CA MET A 1 18.24 -0.30 -26.85
C MET A 1 19.48 -0.60 -26.04
N HIS A 2 19.30 -0.96 -24.78
CA HIS A 2 20.44 -1.27 -23.91
C HIS A 2 21.00 -2.63 -24.30
N THR A 3 22.32 -2.75 -24.34
CA THR A 3 22.99 -3.99 -24.74
C THR A 3 23.49 -4.74 -23.52
N ILE A 4 23.29 -6.06 -23.49
CA ILE A 4 23.88 -6.93 -22.47
C ILE A 4 25.01 -7.76 -23.11
N LEU A 5 26.19 -7.72 -22.49
CA LEU A 5 27.36 -8.49 -22.91
C LEU A 5 27.62 -9.64 -21.95
N ILE A 6 27.99 -10.80 -22.50
CA ILE A 6 28.40 -11.95 -21.70
C ILE A 6 29.90 -11.84 -21.45
N GLU A 7 30.31 -11.86 -20.19
CA GLU A 7 31.71 -11.89 -19.77
C GLU A 7 31.99 -13.10 -18.86
N PRO A 8 32.92 -14.00 -19.23
CA PRO A 8 33.34 -15.07 -18.33
C PRO A 8 34.07 -14.51 -17.13
N THR A 9 34.06 -15.25 -16.03
CA THR A 9 34.82 -14.90 -14.82
C THR A 9 35.94 -15.90 -14.56
N GLU A 10 36.84 -15.57 -13.63
CA GLU A 10 37.85 -16.53 -13.15
C GLU A 10 37.21 -17.77 -12.50
N ASN A 11 35.98 -17.64 -11.99
CA ASN A 11 35.21 -18.77 -11.49
C ASN A 11 34.38 -19.38 -12.62
N PRO A 12 34.67 -20.62 -13.07
CA PRO A 12 33.94 -21.24 -14.18
C PRO A 12 32.45 -21.49 -13.87
N LYS A 13 32.04 -21.47 -12.59
CA LYS A 13 30.63 -21.57 -12.21
C LYS A 13 29.87 -20.26 -12.34
N VAL A 14 30.54 -19.14 -12.61
CA VAL A 14 29.95 -17.80 -12.60
C VAL A 14 30.14 -17.12 -13.96
N MET A 15 29.02 -16.65 -14.51
CA MET A 15 28.99 -15.85 -15.74
C MET A 15 28.47 -14.45 -15.42
N LYS A 16 29.08 -13.41 -16.01
CA LYS A 16 28.59 -12.03 -15.92
C LYS A 16 27.80 -11.64 -17.15
N PHE A 17 26.73 -10.90 -16.92
CA PHE A 17 25.90 -10.23 -17.91
C PHE A 17 26.04 -8.73 -17.65
N VAL A 18 26.86 -8.06 -18.46
CA VAL A 18 27.26 -6.66 -18.28
C VAL A 18 26.33 -5.75 -19.06
N ALA A 19 25.73 -4.80 -18.36
CA ALA A 19 24.87 -3.78 -18.94
C ALA A 19 25.65 -2.52 -19.30
N ASP A 20 25.19 -1.81 -20.33
CA ASP A 20 25.73 -0.53 -20.77
C ASP A 20 25.29 0.68 -19.91
N TYR A 21 24.58 0.42 -18.80
CA TYR A 21 24.04 1.42 -17.90
C TYR A 21 24.04 0.93 -16.44
N ASN A 22 23.78 1.87 -15.51
CA ASN A 22 23.75 1.54 -14.10
C ASN A 22 22.42 0.89 -13.68
N LEU A 23 22.49 -0.32 -13.13
CA LEU A 23 21.36 -1.12 -12.64
C LEU A 23 20.94 -0.69 -11.22
N ILE A 24 21.89 -0.65 -10.28
CA ILE A 24 21.68 -0.24 -8.88
C ILE A 24 22.88 0.56 -8.34
N PRO A 25 22.72 1.44 -7.35
CA PRO A 25 23.83 2.21 -6.78
C PRO A 25 24.77 1.39 -5.87
N GLY A 26 24.43 0.13 -5.57
CA GLY A 26 25.20 -0.74 -4.67
C GLY A 26 25.37 -2.14 -5.23
N SER A 27 25.30 -3.13 -4.36
CA SER A 27 25.34 -4.54 -4.74
C SER A 27 24.32 -5.35 -3.95
N LEU A 28 23.91 -6.46 -4.54
CA LEU A 28 22.99 -7.41 -3.95
C LEU A 28 23.48 -8.83 -4.25
N GLU A 29 23.47 -9.70 -3.25
CA GLU A 29 23.67 -11.14 -3.40
C GLU A 29 22.37 -11.83 -3.01
N LEU A 30 21.89 -12.71 -3.89
CA LEU A 30 20.66 -13.47 -3.73
C LEU A 30 20.96 -14.95 -3.91
N ASP A 31 20.33 -15.77 -3.08
CA ASP A 31 20.26 -17.22 -3.20
C ASP A 31 18.78 -17.67 -3.27
N ARG A 32 18.55 -18.98 -3.24
CA ARG A 32 17.20 -19.56 -3.33
C ARG A 32 16.33 -19.32 -2.09
N ASP A 33 16.93 -18.95 -0.96
CA ASP A 33 16.24 -18.69 0.30
C ASP A 33 15.96 -17.19 0.51
N SER A 34 16.46 -16.35 -0.39
CA SER A 34 16.30 -14.89 -0.35
C SER A 34 14.87 -14.47 -0.72
N ASP A 35 14.37 -13.39 -0.09
CA ASP A 35 13.12 -12.75 -0.52
C ASP A 35 13.34 -11.96 -1.80
N ILE A 36 12.86 -12.53 -2.91
CA ILE A 36 12.95 -11.95 -4.26
C ILE A 36 11.61 -11.35 -4.73
N SER A 37 10.62 -11.20 -3.85
CA SER A 37 9.28 -10.73 -4.22
C SER A 37 9.28 -9.35 -4.91
N GLU A 38 10.26 -8.51 -4.57
CA GLU A 38 10.43 -7.17 -5.12
C GLU A 38 11.47 -7.09 -6.26
N ILE A 39 12.02 -8.21 -6.73
CA ILE A 39 13.15 -8.24 -7.68
C ILE A 39 12.79 -9.14 -8.88
N PRO A 40 12.09 -8.60 -9.89
CA PRO A 40 11.58 -9.37 -11.04
C PRO A 40 12.66 -10.13 -11.79
N LEU A 41 13.82 -9.51 -12.00
CA LEU A 41 14.98 -10.15 -12.62
C LEU A 41 15.45 -11.40 -11.87
N ALA A 42 15.44 -11.36 -10.53
CA ALA A 42 15.81 -12.52 -9.74
C ALA A 42 14.74 -13.62 -9.81
N GLN A 43 13.45 -13.24 -9.86
CA GLN A 43 12.34 -14.18 -10.04
C GLN A 43 12.50 -14.97 -11.34
N GLU A 44 12.75 -14.27 -12.45
CA GLU A 44 12.95 -14.92 -13.74
C GLU A 44 14.20 -15.79 -13.79
N LEU A 45 15.32 -15.34 -13.22
CA LEU A 45 16.54 -16.12 -13.20
C LEU A 45 16.43 -17.36 -12.28
N PHE A 46 15.72 -17.29 -11.16
CA PHE A 46 15.53 -18.45 -10.27
C PHE A 46 14.50 -19.47 -10.77
N ASN A 47 13.69 -19.13 -11.78
CA ASN A 47 12.88 -20.11 -12.52
C ASN A 47 13.74 -21.19 -13.19
N TYR A 48 15.02 -20.92 -13.43
CA TYR A 48 15.99 -21.90 -13.92
C TYR A 48 16.56 -22.72 -12.75
N PRO A 49 16.29 -24.04 -12.65
CA PRO A 49 16.68 -24.86 -11.50
C PRO A 49 18.19 -24.95 -11.25
N PHE A 50 18.99 -24.70 -12.29
CA PHE A 50 20.45 -24.75 -12.19
C PHE A 50 21.07 -23.45 -11.67
N VAL A 51 20.32 -22.35 -11.56
CA VAL A 51 20.82 -21.09 -11.00
C VAL A 51 20.89 -21.22 -9.47
N GLU A 52 22.07 -21.08 -8.89
CA GLU A 52 22.29 -21.20 -7.45
C GLU A 52 22.26 -19.84 -6.75
N ARG A 53 22.91 -18.85 -7.35
CA ARG A 53 23.02 -17.49 -6.79
C ARG A 53 23.05 -16.44 -7.89
N ILE A 54 22.61 -15.25 -7.54
CA ILE A 54 22.61 -14.07 -8.41
C ILE A 54 23.29 -12.93 -7.66
N PHE A 55 24.23 -12.27 -8.31
CA PHE A 55 24.91 -11.08 -7.79
C PHE A 55 24.60 -9.91 -8.72
N ILE A 56 23.91 -8.90 -8.22
CA ILE A 56 23.59 -7.69 -9.00
C ILE A 56 24.48 -6.57 -8.47
N THR A 57 25.11 -5.83 -9.36
CA THR A 57 25.98 -4.70 -9.02
C THR A 57 25.59 -3.46 -9.82
N ALA A 58 26.44 -2.43 -9.79
CA ALA A 58 26.21 -1.21 -10.55
C ALA A 58 26.01 -1.46 -12.04
N ASN A 59 26.77 -2.34 -12.68
CA ASN A 59 26.77 -2.47 -14.13
C ASN A 59 26.70 -3.91 -14.65
N PHE A 60 26.59 -4.92 -13.78
CA PHE A 60 26.44 -6.30 -14.22
C PHE A 60 25.61 -7.14 -13.27
N VAL A 61 25.06 -8.21 -13.82
CA VAL A 61 24.41 -9.32 -13.13
C VAL A 61 25.31 -10.54 -13.29
N ALA A 62 25.80 -11.12 -12.20
CA ALA A 62 26.52 -12.39 -12.25
C ALA A 62 25.62 -13.52 -11.77
N VAL A 63 25.61 -14.61 -12.53
CA VAL A 63 24.81 -15.79 -12.23
C VAL A 63 25.76 -16.95 -11.92
N ALA A 64 25.59 -17.57 -10.75
CA ALA A 64 26.27 -18.80 -10.38
C ALA A 64 25.38 -19.99 -10.75
N LYS A 65 25.93 -20.98 -11.45
CA LYS A 65 25.23 -22.21 -11.83
C LYS A 65 25.69 -23.42 -11.03
N GLN A 66 24.86 -24.46 -10.99
CA GLN A 66 25.22 -25.80 -10.58
C GLN A 66 26.33 -26.40 -11.47
N ASP A 67 27.08 -27.34 -10.91
CA ASP A 67 28.21 -27.99 -11.58
C ASP A 67 27.82 -28.86 -12.77
N THR A 68 26.57 -29.29 -12.85
CA THR A 68 26.07 -30.21 -13.87
C THR A 68 25.71 -29.54 -15.20
N VAL A 69 25.77 -28.20 -15.26
CA VAL A 69 25.36 -27.42 -16.43
C VAL A 69 26.58 -26.78 -17.08
N GLU A 70 26.63 -26.72 -18.41
CA GLU A 70 27.70 -26.04 -19.14
C GLU A 70 27.23 -24.69 -19.70
N TRP A 71 28.06 -23.65 -19.58
CA TRP A 71 27.69 -22.28 -19.96
C TRP A 71 27.43 -22.13 -21.46
N GLU A 72 28.12 -22.89 -22.30
CA GLU A 72 27.95 -22.88 -23.76
C GLU A 72 26.51 -23.18 -24.21
N HIS A 73 25.72 -23.87 -23.38
CA HIS A 73 24.34 -24.23 -23.70
C HIS A 73 23.30 -23.25 -23.14
N VAL A 74 23.66 -22.45 -22.13
CA VAL A 74 22.68 -21.66 -21.36
C VAL A 74 22.97 -20.16 -21.31
N ALA A 75 24.20 -19.73 -21.60
CA ALA A 75 24.61 -18.33 -21.45
C ALA A 75 23.79 -17.39 -22.35
N GLU A 76 23.62 -17.74 -23.64
CA GLU A 76 22.83 -16.89 -24.55
C GLU A 76 21.36 -16.84 -24.16
N SER A 77 20.80 -17.95 -23.67
CA SER A 77 19.41 -17.98 -23.19
C SER A 77 19.22 -17.08 -21.98
N LEU A 78 20.14 -17.12 -21.01
CA LEU A 78 20.04 -16.26 -19.82
C LEU A 78 20.32 -14.79 -20.15
N LYS A 79 21.19 -14.51 -21.13
CA LYS A 79 21.36 -13.14 -21.64
C LYS A 79 20.04 -12.59 -22.16
N ASN A 80 19.31 -13.35 -22.98
CA ASN A 80 18.01 -12.91 -23.50
C ASN A 80 17.01 -12.66 -22.37
N VAL A 81 16.98 -13.51 -21.34
CA VAL A 81 16.13 -13.28 -20.15
C VAL A 81 16.50 -11.97 -19.45
N VAL A 82 17.80 -11.72 -19.24
CA VAL A 82 18.27 -10.47 -18.63
C VAL A 82 17.92 -9.27 -19.51
N GLU A 83 18.05 -9.37 -20.83
CA GLU A 83 17.70 -8.31 -21.78
C GLU A 83 16.19 -7.99 -21.77
N ASP A 84 15.34 -9.02 -21.90
CA ASP A 84 13.89 -8.87 -21.92
C ASP A 84 13.37 -8.31 -20.60
N GLU A 85 13.92 -8.78 -19.48
CA GLU A 85 13.48 -8.36 -18.16
C GLU A 85 13.92 -6.94 -17.82
N LEU A 86 15.14 -6.55 -18.19
CA LEU A 86 15.60 -5.17 -18.04
C LEU A 86 14.89 -4.21 -19.02
N LEU A 87 14.40 -4.71 -20.16
CA LEU A 87 13.56 -3.94 -21.07
C LEU A 87 12.17 -3.70 -20.48
N ALA A 88 11.55 -4.72 -19.87
CA ALA A 88 10.25 -4.63 -19.22
C ALA A 88 10.31 -3.81 -17.92
N ASN A 89 11.37 -4.03 -17.12
CA ASN A 89 11.62 -3.41 -15.83
C ASN A 89 13.02 -2.79 -15.80
N PRO A 90 13.20 -1.54 -16.24
CA PRO A 90 14.50 -0.87 -16.26
C PRO A 90 15.17 -0.69 -14.88
N ARG A 91 14.44 -0.95 -13.80
CA ARG A 91 14.92 -0.88 -12.42
C ARG A 91 14.87 -2.26 -11.80
N ILE A 92 15.92 -2.61 -11.04
CA ILE A 92 16.04 -3.92 -10.38
C ILE A 92 14.95 -4.16 -9.35
N TYR A 93 14.54 -3.12 -8.62
CA TYR A 93 13.45 -3.21 -7.65
C TYR A 93 12.12 -2.79 -8.27
N LEU A 94 11.07 -3.57 -8.00
CA LEU A 94 9.71 -3.12 -8.23
C LEU A 94 9.48 -1.80 -7.50
N GLN A 95 8.98 -0.80 -8.23
CA GLN A 95 8.42 0.34 -7.54
C GLN A 95 7.17 -0.15 -6.79
N LYS A 96 7.19 -0.08 -5.45
CA LYS A 96 5.94 -0.13 -4.68
C LYS A 96 5.01 0.91 -5.28
N LYS A 97 3.94 0.48 -5.95
CA LYS A 97 2.83 1.36 -6.24
C LYS A 97 2.39 1.86 -4.88
N LYS A 98 2.63 3.13 -4.59
CA LYS A 98 2.14 3.78 -3.37
C LYS A 98 0.64 3.59 -3.40
N GLU A 99 0.15 2.65 -2.62
CA GLU A 99 -1.26 2.29 -2.63
C GLU A 99 -2.06 3.54 -2.25
N MET A 100 -2.74 4.10 -3.24
CA MET A 100 -3.46 5.35 -3.08
C MET A 100 -4.72 5.16 -2.25
N TYR A 101 -5.03 6.13 -1.39
CA TYR A 101 -6.35 6.24 -0.79
C TYR A 101 -7.35 6.63 -1.88
N GLN A 102 -8.20 5.69 -2.32
CA GLN A 102 -9.29 6.00 -3.24
C GLN A 102 -10.46 6.52 -2.42
N ILE A 103 -10.80 7.80 -2.59
CA ILE A 103 -11.90 8.46 -1.88
C ILE A 103 -13.11 8.63 -2.80
N TYR A 104 -14.27 8.12 -2.40
CA TYR A 104 -15.55 8.25 -3.09
C TYR A 104 -16.49 9.15 -2.30
N ALA A 105 -17.28 9.97 -2.99
CA ALA A 105 -18.29 10.79 -2.34
C ALA A 105 -19.67 10.13 -2.44
N GLU A 106 -20.35 9.97 -1.31
CA GLU A 106 -21.67 9.38 -1.17
C GLU A 106 -22.63 10.40 -0.56
N MET A 107 -23.80 10.54 -1.16
CA MET A 107 -24.89 11.32 -0.58
C MET A 107 -25.47 10.59 0.62
N THR A 108 -25.81 11.35 1.65
CA THR A 108 -26.54 10.81 2.80
C THR A 108 -28.02 11.24 2.74
N PRO A 109 -28.92 10.62 3.53
CA PRO A 109 -30.29 11.10 3.66
C PRO A 109 -30.38 12.55 4.18
N ASN A 110 -29.34 13.05 4.87
CA ASN A 110 -29.24 14.44 5.26
C ASN A 110 -28.56 15.25 4.14
N PRO A 111 -29.26 16.19 3.47
CA PRO A 111 -28.70 16.96 2.37
C PRO A 111 -27.52 17.87 2.75
N ASN A 112 -27.34 18.16 4.04
CA ASN A 112 -26.22 18.94 4.55
C ASN A 112 -24.98 18.10 4.83
N VAL A 113 -25.08 16.76 4.76
CA VAL A 113 -23.98 15.85 5.09
C VAL A 113 -23.59 15.04 3.86
N MET A 114 -22.30 15.05 3.54
CA MET A 114 -21.72 14.20 2.53
C MET A 114 -20.67 13.29 3.15
N LYS A 115 -20.69 12.03 2.75
CA LYS A 115 -19.76 11.00 3.21
C LYS A 115 -18.66 10.78 2.17
N PHE A 116 -17.41 10.79 2.60
CA PHE A 116 -16.23 10.54 1.79
C PHE A 116 -15.61 9.21 2.20
N VAL A 117 -15.88 8.16 1.42
CA VAL A 117 -15.50 6.77 1.71
C VAL A 117 -14.12 6.46 1.15
N SER A 118 -13.26 5.94 1.99
CA SER A 118 -11.92 5.48 1.67
C SER A 118 -11.92 3.99 1.34
N SER A 119 -11.11 3.60 0.35
CA SER A 119 -10.78 2.20 0.08
C SER A 119 -9.95 1.53 1.19
N LYS A 120 -9.48 2.31 2.17
CA LYS A 120 -8.64 1.87 3.28
C LYS A 120 -9.24 2.27 4.62
N LEU A 121 -8.93 1.48 5.65
CA LEU A 121 -9.22 1.85 7.03
C LEU A 121 -8.51 3.16 7.38
N LEU A 122 -9.24 4.07 8.01
CA LEU A 122 -8.83 5.39 8.50
C LEU A 122 -8.62 5.35 10.02
N LEU A 123 -9.56 4.72 10.73
CA LEU A 123 -9.61 4.68 12.19
C LEU A 123 -10.18 3.33 12.64
N ASP A 124 -9.98 2.94 13.90
CA ASP A 124 -10.70 1.83 14.52
C ASP A 124 -11.70 2.41 15.53
N GLY A 125 -12.97 2.50 15.14
CA GLY A 125 -13.97 3.27 15.86
C GLY A 125 -14.30 4.60 15.17
N PHE A 126 -14.67 5.60 15.96
CA PHE A 126 -15.06 6.90 15.43
C PHE A 126 -14.63 8.08 16.29
N VAL A 127 -14.53 9.24 15.66
CA VAL A 127 -14.33 10.54 16.29
C VAL A 127 -15.33 11.52 15.68
N GLU A 128 -16.03 12.26 16.54
CA GLU A 128 -17.02 13.27 16.16
C GLU A 128 -16.51 14.64 16.59
N VAL A 129 -16.49 15.60 15.66
CA VAL A 129 -16.04 16.97 15.91
C VAL A 129 -17.16 17.92 15.49
N LYS A 130 -17.90 18.44 16.46
CA LYS A 130 -19.14 19.22 16.23
C LYS A 130 -18.90 20.68 15.87
N SER A 131 -17.68 21.16 16.06
CA SER A 131 -17.31 22.54 15.80
C SER A 131 -15.81 22.68 15.58
N ARG A 132 -15.40 23.81 14.98
CA ARG A 132 -13.98 24.13 14.77
C ARG A 132 -13.18 24.16 16.08
N ASP A 133 -13.80 24.58 17.17
CA ASP A 133 -13.15 24.71 18.48
C ASP A 133 -12.90 23.33 19.13
N GLU A 134 -13.70 22.33 18.78
CA GLU A 134 -13.56 20.94 19.24
C GLU A 134 -12.58 20.12 18.39
N ALA A 135 -12.01 20.70 17.32
CA ALA A 135 -11.10 19.98 16.44
C ALA A 135 -9.70 19.78 17.03
N GLU A 136 -9.45 20.26 18.26
CA GLU A 136 -8.19 20.01 18.95
C GLU A 136 -7.95 18.50 19.12
N GLY A 137 -6.80 18.02 18.64
CA GLY A 137 -6.46 16.60 18.67
C GLY A 137 -7.00 15.77 17.51
N VAL A 138 -7.64 16.39 16.50
CA VAL A 138 -8.12 15.71 15.29
C VAL A 138 -7.57 16.42 14.04
N PRO A 139 -6.30 16.20 13.66
CA PRO A 139 -5.62 17.02 12.65
C PRO A 139 -6.28 17.00 11.27
N LEU A 140 -6.93 15.89 10.88
CA LEU A 140 -7.71 15.82 9.65
C LEU A 140 -8.92 16.78 9.69
N ALA A 141 -9.66 16.82 10.80
CA ALA A 141 -10.79 17.73 10.97
C ALA A 141 -10.33 19.20 10.99
N GLN A 142 -9.21 19.50 11.66
CA GLN A 142 -8.60 20.83 11.64
C GLN A 142 -8.24 21.27 10.21
N GLY A 143 -7.69 20.35 9.41
CA GLY A 143 -7.39 20.58 8.01
C GLY A 143 -8.66 20.92 7.20
N ILE A 144 -9.72 20.13 7.36
CA ILE A 144 -11.01 20.35 6.69
C ILE A 144 -11.59 21.71 7.06
N PHE A 145 -11.66 22.05 8.35
CA PHE A 145 -12.18 23.34 8.78
C PHE A 145 -11.32 24.51 8.27
N ARG A 146 -9.99 24.37 8.24
CA ARG A 146 -9.09 25.44 7.75
C ARG A 146 -9.28 25.69 6.25
N GLU A 147 -9.46 24.65 5.46
CA GLU A 147 -9.62 24.76 4.00
C GLU A 147 -11.05 25.14 3.60
N PHE A 148 -12.05 24.70 4.36
CA PHE A 148 -13.46 24.82 4.02
C PHE A 148 -14.24 25.54 5.12
N ASP A 149 -14.40 26.85 4.97
CA ASP A 149 -15.11 27.69 5.95
C ASP A 149 -16.59 27.29 6.15
N PHE A 150 -17.21 26.68 5.14
CA PHE A 150 -18.59 26.19 5.20
C PHE A 150 -18.74 24.91 6.04
N ALA A 151 -17.65 24.21 6.37
CA ALA A 151 -17.71 22.98 7.13
C ALA A 151 -18.04 23.30 8.60
N THR A 152 -19.12 22.69 9.12
CA THR A 152 -19.61 22.93 10.47
C THR A 152 -19.29 21.79 11.42
N GLU A 153 -19.28 20.56 10.92
CA GLU A 153 -19.03 19.34 11.69
C GLU A 153 -18.30 18.31 10.83
N VAL A 154 -17.43 17.52 11.46
CA VAL A 154 -16.68 16.43 10.83
C VAL A 154 -16.82 15.17 11.68
N PHE A 155 -17.23 14.07 11.07
CA PHE A 155 -17.30 12.76 11.68
C PHE A 155 -16.38 11.80 10.93
N ILE A 156 -15.45 11.17 11.64
CA ILE A 156 -14.48 10.23 11.07
C ILE A 156 -14.77 8.86 11.67
N SER A 157 -14.86 7.84 10.83
CA SER A 157 -15.11 6.45 11.22
C SER A 157 -14.15 5.51 10.51
N ASP A 158 -14.40 4.22 10.63
CA ASP A 158 -13.54 3.13 10.19
C ASP A 158 -12.94 3.37 8.80
N ASN A 159 -13.76 3.73 7.82
CA ASN A 159 -13.33 3.91 6.45
C ASN A 159 -13.93 5.15 5.77
N PHE A 160 -14.48 6.11 6.52
CA PHE A 160 -15.07 7.29 5.89
C PHE A 160 -14.95 8.54 6.75
N VAL A 161 -15.01 9.68 6.08
CA VAL A 161 -15.13 11.01 6.68
C VAL A 161 -16.45 11.61 6.23
N ALA A 162 -17.37 11.89 7.14
CA ALA A 162 -18.56 12.68 6.85
C ALA A 162 -18.30 14.13 7.22
N VAL A 163 -18.67 15.04 6.32
CA VAL A 163 -18.55 16.48 6.54
C VAL A 163 -19.96 17.06 6.47
N THR A 164 -20.33 17.83 7.48
CA THR A 164 -21.54 18.65 7.48
C THR A 164 -21.19 20.05 6.99
N ARG A 165 -21.98 20.57 6.06
CA ARG A 165 -21.86 21.96 5.58
C ARG A 165 -22.97 22.85 6.14
N ASP A 166 -22.72 24.15 6.13
CA ASP A 166 -23.76 25.17 6.26
C ASP A 166 -24.56 25.36 4.94
N ASN A 167 -25.44 26.36 4.94
CA ASN A 167 -26.29 26.71 3.80
C ASN A 167 -25.62 27.69 2.81
N SER A 168 -24.31 27.99 2.95
CA SER A 168 -23.61 28.94 2.08
C SER A 168 -23.22 28.34 0.73
N VAL A 169 -23.08 27.01 0.66
CA VAL A 169 -22.66 26.27 -0.55
C VAL A 169 -23.52 25.03 -0.77
N GLU A 170 -23.59 24.53 -1.99
CA GLU A 170 -24.22 23.23 -2.30
C GLU A 170 -23.17 22.15 -2.57
N TRP A 171 -23.44 20.90 -2.19
CA TRP A 171 -22.47 19.81 -2.33
C TRP A 171 -21.98 19.61 -3.77
N HIS A 172 -22.85 19.77 -4.76
CA HIS A 172 -22.45 19.64 -6.17
C HIS A 172 -21.34 20.62 -6.58
N GLN A 173 -21.22 21.75 -5.87
CA GLN A 173 -20.21 22.77 -6.14
C GLN A 173 -18.87 22.44 -5.47
N VAL A 174 -18.89 21.83 -4.28
CA VAL A 174 -17.70 21.69 -3.41
C VAL A 174 -17.21 20.25 -3.22
N MET A 175 -18.00 19.24 -3.60
CA MET A 175 -17.69 17.82 -3.31
C MET A 175 -16.35 17.36 -3.89
N MET A 176 -15.96 17.85 -5.08
CA MET A 176 -14.70 17.48 -5.70
C MET A 176 -13.49 18.07 -4.95
N ALA A 177 -13.64 19.30 -4.44
CA ALA A 177 -12.60 19.96 -3.66
C ALA A 177 -12.38 19.24 -2.32
N VAL A 178 -13.46 18.94 -1.59
CA VAL A 178 -13.37 18.21 -0.30
C VAL A 178 -12.80 16.80 -0.50
N ARG A 179 -13.27 16.07 -1.54
CA ARG A 179 -12.73 14.76 -1.89
C ARG A 179 -11.23 14.82 -2.20
N GLY A 180 -10.81 15.81 -2.99
CA GLY A 180 -9.41 16.03 -3.36
C GLY A 180 -8.54 16.31 -2.14
N PHE A 181 -8.98 17.22 -1.27
CA PHE A 181 -8.30 17.55 -0.02
C PHE A 181 -8.09 16.31 0.87
N ILE A 182 -9.16 15.54 1.14
CA ILE A 182 -9.07 14.35 1.99
C ILE A 182 -8.12 13.31 1.36
N ALA A 183 -8.22 13.09 0.05
CA ALA A 183 -7.35 12.15 -0.65
C ALA A 183 -5.88 12.58 -0.57
N GLU A 184 -5.58 13.85 -0.82
CA GLU A 184 -4.22 14.39 -0.74
C GLU A 184 -3.66 14.34 0.68
N TYR A 185 -4.46 14.72 1.68
CA TYR A 185 -4.07 14.68 3.09
C TYR A 185 -3.65 13.27 3.51
N LEU A 186 -4.47 12.26 3.20
CA LEU A 186 -4.18 10.87 3.51
C LEU A 186 -3.01 10.33 2.69
N GLN A 187 -2.91 10.72 1.42
CA GLN A 187 -1.79 10.32 0.55
C GLN A 187 -0.45 10.84 1.05
N ASN A 188 -0.44 11.99 1.72
CA ASN A 188 0.75 12.58 2.32
C ASN A 188 1.06 12.03 3.72
N GLY A 189 0.28 11.05 4.20
CA GLY A 189 0.48 10.44 5.52
C GLY A 189 0.07 11.35 6.67
N GLY A 190 -0.88 12.28 6.44
CA GLY A 190 -1.40 13.15 7.48
C GLY A 190 -2.04 12.35 8.62
N GLU A 191 -1.81 12.79 9.85
CA GLU A 191 -2.36 12.16 11.05
C GLU A 191 -3.88 12.41 11.14
N ILE A 192 -4.67 11.36 11.38
CA ILE A 192 -6.14 11.48 11.37
C ILE A 192 -6.65 12.02 12.70
N SER A 193 -6.22 11.40 13.80
CA SER A 193 -6.59 11.74 15.18
C SER A 193 -5.43 11.41 16.10
N SER A 194 -5.14 12.31 17.04
CA SER A 194 -4.22 12.06 18.16
C SER A 194 -4.95 11.73 19.46
N ILE A 195 -6.28 11.90 19.48
CA ILE A 195 -7.16 11.40 20.55
C ILE A 195 -7.61 9.98 20.27
N GLU A 196 -7.87 9.22 21.34
CA GLU A 196 -8.38 7.85 21.25
C GLU A 196 -9.78 7.83 20.64
N ALA A 197 -9.98 6.96 19.67
CA ALA A 197 -11.27 6.80 19.00
C ALA A 197 -12.30 6.19 19.95
N GLN A 198 -13.54 6.66 19.85
CA GLN A 198 -14.66 6.01 20.51
C GLN A 198 -14.97 4.69 19.79
N LYS A 199 -15.20 3.61 20.55
CA LYS A 199 -15.60 2.35 19.96
C LYS A 199 -17.05 2.40 19.50
N HIS A 200 -17.35 1.81 18.36
CA HIS A 200 -18.73 1.56 17.97
C HIS A 200 -19.40 0.70 19.03
N GLU A 201 -20.58 1.11 19.52
CA GLU A 201 -21.36 0.22 20.38
C GLU A 201 -21.73 -1.04 19.60
N ASN A 202 -21.32 -2.22 20.09
CA ASN A 202 -21.73 -3.48 19.51
C ASN A 202 -23.01 -3.98 20.22
N PRO A 203 -24.20 -3.85 19.60
CA PRO A 203 -25.44 -4.33 20.21
C PRO A 203 -25.42 -5.84 20.50
N VAL A 204 -24.57 -6.63 19.81
CA VAL A 204 -24.41 -8.06 20.05
C VAL A 204 -23.62 -8.34 21.34
N GLU A 205 -22.63 -7.53 21.68
CA GLU A 205 -21.90 -7.67 22.97
C GLU A 205 -22.82 -7.43 24.17
N LYS A 206 -23.76 -6.49 24.06
CA LYS A 206 -24.80 -6.25 25.09
C LYS A 206 -25.74 -7.46 25.26
N ILE A 207 -25.92 -8.28 24.22
CA ILE A 207 -26.77 -9.49 24.27
C ILE A 207 -25.99 -10.67 24.86
N ILE A 208 -24.71 -10.84 24.53
CA ILE A 208 -23.86 -11.94 25.04
C ILE A 208 -23.59 -11.77 26.54
N ASN A 209 -23.40 -10.54 27.02
CA ASN A 209 -23.14 -10.25 28.43
C ASN A 209 -24.42 -10.02 29.26
N ARG A 210 -25.60 -10.34 28.70
CA ARG A 210 -26.85 -10.29 29.46
C ARG A 210 -26.92 -11.52 30.37
N GLU A 211 -27.05 -11.30 31.68
CA GLU A 211 -27.44 -12.37 32.58
C GLU A 211 -28.84 -12.87 32.20
N TYR A 212 -28.94 -14.17 31.90
CA TYR A 212 -30.22 -14.83 31.63
C TYR A 212 -31.11 -14.70 32.85
N THR A 213 -32.38 -14.39 32.62
CA THR A 213 -33.38 -14.37 33.70
C THR A 213 -33.57 -15.78 34.28
N ASP A 214 -34.04 -15.87 35.53
CA ASP A 214 -34.27 -17.15 36.21
C ASP A 214 -35.17 -18.11 35.42
N ASP A 215 -36.06 -17.59 34.58
CA ASP A 215 -36.96 -18.40 33.74
C ASP A 215 -36.29 -18.86 32.44
N GLU A 216 -35.35 -18.09 31.89
CA GLU A 216 -34.54 -18.46 30.73
C GLU A 216 -33.47 -19.51 31.11
N GLN A 217 -32.90 -19.43 32.32
CA GLN A 217 -31.95 -20.43 32.85
C GLN A 217 -32.60 -21.81 33.01
N LYS A 218 -33.87 -21.87 33.41
CA LYS A 218 -34.61 -23.14 33.55
C LYS A 218 -34.88 -23.84 32.21
N ILE A 219 -34.81 -23.11 31.09
CA ILE A 219 -35.04 -23.66 29.75
C ILE A 219 -33.74 -24.21 29.13
N SER A 220 -32.56 -23.68 29.51
CA SER A 220 -31.27 -24.17 28.98
C SER A 220 -30.81 -25.51 29.56
N ASP A 221 -31.41 -25.94 30.68
CA ASP A 221 -31.03 -27.16 31.41
C ASP A 221 -31.85 -28.42 31.03
N ILE A 222 -32.57 -28.38 29.90
CA ILE A 222 -33.30 -29.53 29.31
C ILE A 222 -32.59 -30.01 28.05
#